data_AF-A0A538DZI2-F1
#
_entry.id   AF-A0A538DZI2-F1
#
_cell.length_a   1.000
_cell.length_b   1.000
_cell.length_c   1.000
_cell.angle_alpha   90.00
_cell.angle_beta   90.00
_cell.angle_gamma   90.00
#
_symmetry.space_group_name_H-M   'P 1'
#
loop_
_entity.id
_entity.type
_entity.pdbx_description
1 polymer ?
#
loop_
_entity_poly.entity_id
_entity_poly.type
_entity_poly.pdbx_seq_one_letter_code
_entity_poly.pdbx_strand_id
1 'polypeptide(L)'
;MLKGALAASVTPLRDNGDAVDDDAFGALVDFYVEAGLDGLLALGTAGEGILLSVPERRHVADLFLQAADNRLQVAVQCGAQTTADTVVLAAHAAEVGAAAVVVIGPPYFPLDERAQHTHFLAAATACAPLPFYVYEFAATTGYQIAPAVLARLREDSRASTSSSARKP
;
A
#
# COMPACT_ATOMS: atom_id res chain seq x y z
N MET A 1 -1.43 -13.17 4.05
CA MET A 1 -2.73 -12.47 3.91
C MET A 1 -3.02 -11.83 5.25
N LEU A 2 -3.48 -10.58 5.22
CA LEU A 2 -3.87 -9.80 6.40
C LEU A 2 -5.09 -10.43 7.08
N LYS A 3 -5.16 -10.33 8.42
CA LYS A 3 -6.28 -10.82 9.23
C LYS A 3 -6.56 -9.90 10.40
N GLY A 4 -7.81 -9.87 10.85
CA GLY A 4 -8.22 -9.13 12.05
C GLY A 4 -8.63 -7.68 11.78
N ALA A 5 -8.63 -6.88 12.83
CA ALA A 5 -8.97 -5.47 12.80
C ALA A 5 -7.73 -4.62 12.52
N LEU A 6 -7.73 -3.92 11.38
CA LEU A 6 -6.65 -3.02 10.98
C LEU A 6 -7.12 -1.56 11.03
N ALA A 7 -6.38 -0.68 11.68
CA ALA A 7 -6.65 0.76 11.63
C ALA A 7 -6.29 1.33 10.26
N ALA A 8 -7.16 2.15 9.67
CA ALA A 8 -6.74 3.09 8.64
C ALA A 8 -6.00 4.24 9.35
N SER A 9 -4.66 4.20 9.33
CA SER A 9 -3.85 5.09 10.16
C SER A 9 -3.73 6.48 9.54
N VAL A 10 -3.69 7.50 10.40
CA VAL A 10 -3.29 8.86 10.04
C VAL A 10 -1.76 8.93 9.95
N THR A 11 -1.22 9.87 9.17
CA THR A 11 0.23 10.13 9.16
C THR A 11 0.51 11.28 10.12
N PRO A 12 1.33 11.08 11.18
CA PRO A 12 1.78 12.18 12.02
C PRO A 12 2.56 13.22 11.22
N LEU A 13 2.09 14.47 11.28
CA LEU A 13 2.73 15.63 10.67
C LEU A 13 2.93 16.71 11.72
N ARG A 14 3.98 17.51 11.55
CA ARG A 14 4.31 18.68 12.37
C ARG A 14 4.36 19.93 11.51
N ASP A 15 4.64 21.07 12.15
CA ASP A 15 4.78 22.37 11.48
C ASP A 15 3.57 22.69 10.57
N ASN A 16 2.37 22.43 11.08
CA ASN A 16 1.09 22.60 10.37
C ASN A 16 0.95 21.76 9.08
N GLY A 17 1.64 20.62 8.99
CA GLY A 17 1.56 19.71 7.85
C GLY A 17 2.74 19.81 6.89
N ASP A 18 3.69 20.70 7.12
CA ASP A 18 4.83 20.92 6.24
C ASP A 18 5.89 19.82 6.33
N ALA A 19 5.89 19.03 7.40
CA ALA A 19 6.86 17.96 7.60
C ALA A 19 6.25 16.75 8.34
N VAL A 20 6.82 15.57 8.07
CA VAL A 20 6.55 14.35 8.83
C VAL A 20 7.06 14.51 10.27
N ASP A 21 6.26 14.06 11.24
CA ASP A 21 6.63 14.05 12.66
C ASP A 21 7.15 12.68 13.08
N ASP A 22 8.43 12.42 12.80
CA ASP A 22 9.11 11.15 13.06
C ASP A 22 8.92 10.64 14.51
N ASP A 23 8.96 11.54 15.49
CA ASP A 23 8.91 11.20 16.92
C ASP A 23 7.52 10.72 17.37
N ALA A 24 6.47 11.04 16.62
CA ALA A 24 5.08 10.73 17.00
C ALA A 24 4.64 9.30 16.60
N PHE A 25 5.35 8.63 15.71
CA PHE A 25 4.96 7.31 15.20
C PHE A 25 4.95 6.23 16.30
N GLY A 26 5.92 6.25 17.20
CA GLY A 26 5.99 5.28 18.31
C GLY A 26 4.73 5.32 19.18
N ALA A 27 4.36 6.50 19.66
CA ALA A 27 3.18 6.69 20.48
C ALA A 27 1.87 6.34 19.75
N LEU A 28 1.76 6.67 18.47
CA LEU A 28 0.59 6.33 17.65
C LEU A 28 0.44 4.81 17.49
N VAL A 29 1.55 4.11 17.23
CA VAL A 29 1.54 2.65 17.08
C VAL A 29 1.28 1.96 18.42
N ASP A 30 1.87 2.44 19.51
CA ASP A 30 1.60 1.91 20.85
C ASP A 30 0.12 2.02 21.21
N PHE A 31 -0.52 3.14 20.87
CA PHE A 31 -1.97 3.29 21.02
C PHE A 31 -2.76 2.22 20.27
N TYR A 32 -2.37 1.86 19.04
CA TYR A 32 -3.03 0.78 18.29
C TYR A 32 -2.82 -0.60 18.91
N VAL A 33 -1.61 -0.87 19.42
CA VAL A 33 -1.29 -2.12 20.12
C VAL A 33 -2.10 -2.24 21.40
N GLU A 34 -2.15 -1.19 22.22
CA GLU A 34 -2.93 -1.14 23.47
C GLU A 34 -4.44 -1.28 23.23
N ALA A 35 -4.94 -0.74 22.11
CA ALA A 35 -6.32 -0.92 21.65
C ALA A 35 -6.62 -2.35 21.15
N GLY A 36 -5.64 -3.23 21.08
CA GLY A 36 -5.81 -4.63 20.68
C GLY A 36 -6.04 -4.82 19.18
N LEU A 37 -5.51 -3.91 18.34
CA LEU A 37 -5.59 -4.06 16.89
C LEU A 37 -4.62 -5.12 16.38
N ASP A 38 -4.97 -5.76 15.27
CA ASP A 38 -4.14 -6.79 14.62
C ASP A 38 -3.15 -6.18 13.60
N GLY A 39 -3.37 -4.92 13.23
CA GLY A 39 -2.53 -4.22 12.26
C GLY A 39 -2.98 -2.80 11.94
N LEU A 40 -2.35 -2.24 10.91
CA LEU A 40 -2.71 -0.93 10.36
C LEU A 40 -2.48 -0.89 8.85
N LEU A 41 -3.23 -0.02 8.18
CA LEU A 41 -2.99 0.44 6.81
C LEU A 41 -2.33 1.81 6.87
N ALA A 42 -1.05 1.87 6.52
CA ALA A 42 -0.29 3.10 6.37
C ALA A 42 -0.60 3.76 5.02
N LEU A 43 -0.52 5.10 4.98
CA LEU A 43 -0.58 5.92 3.75
C LEU A 43 -1.88 5.76 2.94
N GLY A 44 -2.94 5.25 3.56
CA GLY A 44 -4.28 5.24 2.98
C GLY A 44 -4.87 6.65 2.86
N THR A 45 -6.14 6.77 2.49
CA THR A 45 -6.83 8.07 2.40
C THR A 45 -6.77 8.84 3.72
N ALA A 46 -6.99 8.17 4.85
CA ALA A 46 -6.90 8.78 6.19
C ALA A 46 -5.47 9.19 6.57
N GLY A 47 -4.47 8.52 6.00
CA GLY A 47 -3.06 8.87 6.18
C GLY A 47 -2.54 9.85 5.13
N GLU A 48 -3.43 10.41 4.30
CA GLU A 48 -3.10 11.43 3.31
C GLU A 48 -1.99 11.03 2.32
N GLY A 49 -1.76 9.72 2.14
CA GLY A 49 -0.56 9.22 1.48
C GLY A 49 -0.40 9.65 0.02
N ILE A 50 -1.50 10.01 -0.66
CA ILE A 50 -1.45 10.52 -2.04
C ILE A 50 -0.99 11.98 -2.15
N LEU A 51 -1.01 12.72 -1.04
CA LEU A 51 -0.55 14.11 -0.95
C LEU A 51 0.95 14.20 -0.65
N LEU A 52 1.54 13.11 -0.16
CA LEU A 52 2.96 13.02 0.14
C LEU A 52 3.78 12.63 -1.11
N SER A 53 4.99 13.16 -1.21
CA SER A 53 5.94 12.80 -2.24
C SER A 53 6.42 11.35 -2.10
N VAL A 54 6.95 10.76 -3.17
CA VAL A 54 7.48 9.38 -3.12
C VAL A 54 8.54 9.20 -2.02
N PRO A 55 9.53 10.10 -1.83
CA PRO A 55 10.48 10.00 -0.72
C PRO A 55 9.81 10.04 0.67
N GLU A 56 8.85 10.94 0.90
CA GLU A 56 8.14 11.02 2.18
C GLU A 56 7.34 9.76 2.46
N ARG A 57 6.65 9.21 1.45
CA ARG A 57 5.89 7.97 1.59
C ARG A 57 6.78 6.78 1.95
N ARG A 58 7.99 6.71 1.38
CA ARG A 58 8.97 5.68 1.73
C ARG A 58 9.39 5.82 3.19
N HIS A 59 9.77 7.03 3.59
CA HIS A 59 10.14 7.35 4.97
C HIS A 59 9.03 7.01 5.98
N VAL A 60 7.78 7.41 5.69
CA VAL A 60 6.62 7.11 6.54
C VAL A 60 6.36 5.60 6.65
N ALA A 61 6.52 4.85 5.55
CA ALA A 61 6.39 3.39 5.60
C ALA A 61 7.45 2.77 6.52
N ASP A 62 8.69 3.25 6.46
CA ASP A 62 9.78 2.80 7.32
C ASP A 62 9.49 3.09 8.79
N LEU A 63 9.02 4.31 9.10
CA LEU A 63 8.65 4.70 10.47
C LEU A 63 7.53 3.83 11.04
N PHE A 64 6.48 3.55 10.27
CA PHE A 64 5.42 2.64 10.72
C PHE A 64 5.92 1.22 10.96
N LEU A 65 6.76 0.69 10.09
CA LEU A 65 7.31 -0.66 10.23
C LEU A 65 8.26 -0.77 11.43
N GLN A 66 9.14 0.22 11.60
CA GLN A 66 10.05 0.31 12.73
C GLN A 66 9.29 0.44 14.05
N ALA A 67 8.29 1.34 14.12
CA ALA A 67 7.48 1.52 15.30
C ALA A 67 6.63 0.28 15.61
N ALA A 68 6.10 -0.40 14.59
CA ALA A 68 5.33 -1.64 14.78
C ALA A 68 6.20 -2.76 15.37
N ASP A 69 7.47 -2.87 14.97
CA ASP A 69 8.41 -3.89 15.45
C ASP A 69 7.78 -5.30 15.50
N ASN A 70 7.10 -5.68 14.41
CA ASN A 70 6.38 -6.95 14.27
C ASN A 70 5.20 -7.19 15.24
N ARG A 71 4.83 -6.21 16.09
CA ARG A 71 3.67 -6.29 16.99
C ARG A 71 2.35 -6.12 16.24
N LEU A 72 2.38 -5.48 15.07
CA LEU A 72 1.23 -5.20 14.20
C LEU A 72 1.54 -5.61 12.76
N GLN A 73 0.52 -6.09 12.04
CA GLN A 73 0.59 -6.25 10.58
C GLN A 73 0.51 -4.88 9.91
N VAL A 74 1.60 -4.41 9.32
CA VAL A 74 1.61 -3.14 8.58
C VAL A 74 1.37 -3.40 7.09
N ALA A 75 0.20 -2.99 6.60
CA ALA A 75 -0.09 -2.91 5.17
C ALA A 75 0.24 -1.50 4.66
N VAL A 76 0.84 -1.40 3.48
CA VAL A 76 1.26 -0.10 2.92
C VAL A 76 0.46 0.21 1.66
N GLN A 77 -0.25 1.35 1.68
CA GLN A 77 -0.85 1.86 0.46
C GLN A 77 0.24 2.44 -0.45
N CYS A 78 0.33 1.92 -1.68
CA CYS A 78 1.34 2.28 -2.67
C CYS A 78 0.76 2.93 -3.94
N GLY A 79 -0.54 3.13 -4.04
CA GLY A 79 -1.15 3.78 -5.19
C GLY A 79 -0.75 5.26 -5.30
N ALA A 80 -0.36 5.67 -6.50
CA ALA A 80 0.08 7.02 -6.82
C ALA A 80 -0.55 7.51 -8.15
N GLN A 81 -0.25 8.75 -8.53
CA GLN A 81 -0.73 9.35 -9.79
C GLN A 81 -0.21 8.62 -11.03
N THR A 82 0.97 8.00 -10.93
CA THR A 82 1.62 7.31 -12.06
C THR A 82 1.89 5.86 -11.73
N THR A 83 1.87 5.00 -12.75
CA THR A 83 2.28 3.59 -12.60
C THR A 83 3.74 3.47 -12.16
N ALA A 84 4.61 4.38 -12.60
CA ALA A 84 6.02 4.37 -12.24
C ALA A 84 6.22 4.58 -10.73
N ASP A 85 5.58 5.59 -10.17
CA ASP A 85 5.65 5.87 -8.73
C ASP A 85 4.99 4.75 -7.91
N THR A 86 3.84 4.24 -8.36
CA THR A 86 3.19 3.08 -7.72
C THR A 86 4.12 1.87 -7.66
N VAL A 87 4.86 1.59 -8.74
CA VAL A 87 5.83 0.49 -8.78
C VAL A 87 7.00 0.73 -7.83
N VAL A 88 7.55 1.95 -7.77
CA VAL A 88 8.63 2.30 -6.84
C VAL A 88 8.19 2.10 -5.39
N LEU A 89 6.99 2.57 -5.04
CA LEU A 89 6.44 2.45 -3.70
C LEU A 89 6.12 0.99 -3.33
N ALA A 90 5.55 0.23 -4.26
CA ALA A 90 5.23 -1.18 -4.05
C ALA A 90 6.50 -2.04 -3.87
N ALA A 91 7.53 -1.80 -4.67
CA ALA A 91 8.83 -2.47 -4.52
C ALA A 91 9.48 -2.12 -3.18
N HIS A 92 9.44 -0.84 -2.79
CA HIS A 92 9.96 -0.40 -1.50
C HIS A 92 9.25 -1.10 -0.34
N ALA A 93 7.92 -1.10 -0.32
CA ALA A 93 7.15 -1.77 0.73
C ALA A 93 7.52 -3.26 0.87
N ALA A 94 7.84 -3.94 -0.23
CA ALA A 94 8.35 -5.31 -0.19
C ALA A 94 9.78 -5.41 0.37
N GLU A 95 10.68 -4.50 -0.02
CA GLU A 95 12.06 -4.42 0.47
C GLU A 95 12.11 -4.24 1.99
N VAL A 96 11.24 -3.38 2.54
CA VAL A 96 11.25 -3.01 3.96
C VAL A 96 10.38 -3.93 4.84
N GLY A 97 9.79 -4.97 4.24
CA GLY A 97 9.11 -6.04 4.98
C GLY A 97 7.65 -5.76 5.37
N ALA A 98 6.93 -4.96 4.59
CA ALA A 98 5.49 -4.79 4.79
C ALA A 98 4.73 -6.13 4.79
N ALA A 99 3.67 -6.22 5.59
CA ALA A 99 2.84 -7.43 5.64
C ALA A 99 1.99 -7.61 4.36
N ALA A 100 1.70 -6.51 3.67
CA ALA A 100 1.00 -6.47 2.40
C ALA A 100 1.15 -5.11 1.70
N VAL A 101 0.92 -5.12 0.40
CA VAL A 101 0.78 -3.90 -0.41
C VAL A 101 -0.67 -3.71 -0.81
N VAL A 102 -1.15 -2.47 -0.70
CA VAL A 102 -2.50 -2.06 -1.10
C VAL A 102 -2.38 -0.99 -2.19
N VAL A 103 -3.09 -1.11 -3.30
CA VAL A 103 -3.02 -0.12 -4.39
C VAL A 103 -4.41 0.31 -4.80
N ILE A 104 -4.68 1.61 -4.63
CA ILE A 104 -5.81 2.28 -5.28
C ILE A 104 -5.43 2.60 -6.73
N GLY A 105 -6.41 2.61 -7.62
CA GLY A 105 -6.22 3.11 -8.97
C GLY A 105 -5.81 4.59 -8.99
N PRO A 106 -4.98 5.04 -9.95
CA PRO A 106 -4.60 6.45 -10.06
C PRO A 106 -5.85 7.33 -10.19
N PRO A 107 -6.00 8.38 -9.37
CA PRO A 107 -7.13 9.28 -9.52
C PRO A 107 -6.92 10.20 -10.74
N TYR A 108 -7.88 11.10 -10.98
CA TYR A 108 -7.90 12.09 -12.07
C TYR A 108 -8.28 11.55 -13.45
N PHE A 109 -7.51 10.60 -14.01
CA PHE A 109 -7.82 10.02 -15.32
C PHE A 109 -8.51 8.66 -15.19
N PRO A 110 -9.72 8.48 -15.74
CA PRO A 110 -10.38 7.18 -15.73
C PRO A 110 -9.60 6.19 -16.61
N LEU A 111 -9.29 5.03 -16.04
CA LEU A 111 -8.60 3.96 -16.75
C LEU A 111 -9.59 2.96 -17.36
N ASP A 112 -9.37 2.57 -18.61
CA ASP A 112 -10.05 1.42 -19.23
C ASP A 112 -9.56 0.09 -18.62
N GLU A 113 -10.26 -1.02 -18.89
CA GLU A 113 -9.92 -2.33 -18.29
C GLU A 113 -8.48 -2.77 -18.58
N ARG A 114 -7.97 -2.47 -19.79
CA ARG A 114 -6.60 -2.84 -20.18
C ARG A 114 -5.58 -2.04 -19.39
N ALA A 115 -5.81 -0.74 -19.22
CA ALA A 115 -4.96 0.16 -18.44
C ALA A 115 -5.01 -0.19 -16.95
N GLN A 116 -6.20 -0.47 -16.40
CA GLN A 116 -6.36 -0.96 -15.03
C GLN A 116 -5.54 -2.24 -14.81
N HIS A 117 -5.72 -3.26 -15.66
CA HIS A 117 -4.99 -4.52 -15.55
C HIS A 117 -3.48 -4.31 -15.62
N THR A 118 -3.00 -3.54 -16.60
CA THR A 118 -1.56 -3.26 -16.76
C THR A 118 -0.99 -2.55 -15.53
N HIS A 119 -1.69 -1.55 -14.99
CA HIS A 119 -1.27 -0.79 -13.83
C HIS A 119 -1.15 -1.68 -12.58
N PHE A 120 -2.21 -2.41 -12.25
CA PHE A 120 -2.22 -3.26 -11.05
C PHE A 120 -1.26 -4.45 -11.17
N LEU A 121 -1.10 -5.04 -12.37
CA LEU A 121 -0.15 -6.13 -12.58
C LEU A 121 1.30 -5.66 -12.39
N ALA A 122 1.65 -4.47 -12.85
CA ALA A 122 2.98 -3.90 -12.65
C ALA A 122 3.30 -3.73 -11.15
N ALA A 123 2.36 -3.18 -10.39
CA ALA A 123 2.51 -3.01 -8.93
C ALA A 123 2.58 -4.35 -8.18
N ALA A 124 1.70 -5.30 -8.52
CA ALA A 124 1.68 -6.64 -7.93
C ALA A 124 2.98 -7.41 -8.21
N THR A 125 3.55 -7.24 -9.41
CA THR A 125 4.85 -7.84 -9.78
C THR A 125 5.98 -7.23 -8.95
N ALA A 126 5.96 -5.91 -8.76
CA ALA A 126 7.00 -5.17 -8.05
C ALA A 126 7.09 -5.54 -6.56
N CYS A 127 5.97 -5.86 -5.92
CA CYS A 127 5.94 -6.24 -4.50
C CYS A 127 5.92 -7.75 -4.25
N ALA A 128 6.02 -8.59 -5.28
CA ALA A 128 6.00 -10.04 -5.10
C ALA A 128 7.18 -10.50 -4.23
N PRO A 129 6.98 -11.46 -3.31
CA PRO A 129 5.81 -12.32 -3.15
C PRO A 129 4.78 -11.82 -2.12
N LEU A 130 4.81 -10.55 -1.71
CA LEU A 130 3.88 -10.04 -0.70
C LEU A 130 2.41 -10.16 -1.16
N PRO A 131 1.46 -10.35 -0.22
CA PRO A 131 0.05 -10.19 -0.51
C PRO A 131 -0.23 -8.81 -1.12
N PHE A 132 -0.89 -8.80 -2.28
CA PHE A 132 -1.29 -7.59 -3.01
C PHE A 132 -2.81 -7.43 -2.98
N TYR A 133 -3.28 -6.25 -2.59
CA TYR A 133 -4.69 -5.90 -2.52
C TYR A 133 -5.01 -4.73 -3.46
N VAL A 134 -5.95 -4.95 -4.36
CA VAL A 134 -6.55 -3.85 -5.13
C VAL A 134 -7.57 -3.14 -4.25
N TYR A 135 -7.47 -1.82 -4.14
CA TYR A 135 -8.38 -0.98 -3.37
C TYR A 135 -9.28 -0.16 -4.31
N GLU A 136 -10.58 -0.36 -4.20
CA GLU A 136 -11.56 0.42 -4.95
C GLU A 136 -12.18 1.49 -4.05
N PHE A 137 -12.14 2.74 -4.52
CA PHE A 137 -12.90 3.83 -3.94
C PHE A 137 -13.34 4.79 -5.06
N ALA A 138 -14.38 4.40 -5.80
CA ALA A 138 -14.81 5.09 -7.01
C ALA A 138 -15.12 6.60 -6.81
N ALA A 139 -15.58 6.99 -5.61
CA ALA A 139 -15.87 8.38 -5.30
C ALA A 139 -14.61 9.28 -5.31
N THR A 140 -13.42 8.71 -5.06
CA THR A 140 -12.15 9.46 -5.08
C THR A 140 -11.37 9.25 -6.38
N THR A 141 -11.45 8.06 -7.00
CA THR A 141 -10.74 7.76 -8.26
C THR A 141 -11.50 8.21 -9.50
N GLY A 142 -12.83 8.34 -9.44
CA GLY A 142 -13.68 8.70 -10.58
C GLY A 142 -14.05 7.52 -11.49
N TYR A 143 -13.69 6.28 -11.13
CA TYR A 143 -14.05 5.07 -11.88
C TYR A 143 -14.05 3.81 -11.00
N GLN A 144 -14.81 2.80 -11.43
CA GLN A 144 -14.85 1.48 -10.81
C GLN A 144 -13.81 0.54 -11.42
N ILE A 145 -13.35 -0.42 -10.62
CA ILE A 145 -12.44 -1.46 -11.08
C ILE A 145 -13.28 -2.60 -11.64
N ALA A 146 -13.07 -2.94 -12.91
CA ALA A 146 -13.86 -3.97 -13.55
C ALA A 146 -13.60 -5.34 -12.90
N PRO A 147 -14.63 -6.13 -12.55
CA PRO A 147 -14.44 -7.47 -11.98
C PRO A 147 -13.58 -8.39 -12.87
N ALA A 148 -13.65 -8.22 -14.20
CA ALA A 148 -12.81 -8.95 -15.15
C ALA A 148 -11.32 -8.66 -14.98
N VAL A 149 -10.95 -7.44 -14.57
CA VAL A 149 -9.55 -7.08 -14.26
C VAL A 149 -9.06 -7.85 -13.04
N LEU A 150 -9.88 -7.93 -11.98
CA LEU A 150 -9.53 -8.68 -10.76
C LEU A 150 -9.35 -10.18 -11.03
N ALA A 151 -10.22 -10.76 -11.87
CA ALA A 151 -10.12 -12.16 -12.26
C ALA A 151 -8.80 -12.44 -13.00
N ARG A 152 -8.46 -11.61 -14.00
CA ARG A 152 -7.22 -11.73 -14.77
C ARG A 152 -5.96 -11.53 -13.91
N LEU A 153 -5.96 -10.53 -13.02
CA LEU A 153 -4.85 -10.30 -12.09
C LEU A 153 -4.56 -11.53 -11.21
N ARG A 154 -5.61 -12.22 -10.74
CA ARG A 154 -5.46 -13.44 -9.92
C ARG A 154 -4.82 -14.59 -10.70
N GLU A 155 -5.11 -14.71 -11.99
CA GLU A 155 -4.52 -15.72 -12.87
C GLU A 155 -3.04 -15.42 -13.15
N ASP A 156 -2.73 -14.20 -13.55
CA ASP A 156 -1.37 -13.78 -13.94
C ASP A 156 -0.41 -13.77 -12.73
N SER A 157 -0.87 -13.31 -11.56
CA SER A 157 -0.06 -13.31 -10.34
C SER A 157 0.31 -14.74 -9.87
N ARG A 158 -0.56 -15.72 -10.08
CA ARG A 158 -0.26 -17.15 -9.81
C ARG A 158 0.78 -17.71 -10.78
N ALA A 159 0.72 -17.31 -12.05
CA ALA A 159 1.71 -17.74 -13.04
C ALA A 159 3.11 -17.19 -12.70
N SER A 160 3.20 -15.91 -12.30
CA SER A 160 4.49 -15.26 -11.96
C SER A 160 5.19 -15.88 -10.74
N THR A 161 4.43 -16.27 -9.71
CA THR A 161 4.95 -16.92 -8.49
C THR A 161 5.41 -18.36 -8.76
N SER A 162 4.73 -19.08 -9.65
CA SER A 162 5.13 -20.43 -10.06
C SER A 162 6.43 -20.47 -10.89
N SER A 163 6.71 -19.40 -11.66
CA SER A 163 7.93 -19.28 -12.47
C SER A 163 9.15 -18.88 -11.63
N SER A 164 8.97 -18.00 -10.64
CA SER A 164 10.05 -17.53 -9.76
C SER A 164 10.54 -18.60 -8.77
N ALA A 165 9.73 -19.62 -8.48
CA ALA A 165 10.14 -20.80 -7.70
C ALA A 165 11.02 -21.79 -8.49
N ARG A 166 11.30 -21.53 -9.77
CA ARG A 166 12.26 -22.27 -10.61
C ARG A 166 13.45 -21.37 -10.94
N LYS A 167 14.26 -21.03 -9.95
CA LYS A 167 15.67 -20.70 -10.19
C LYS A 167 16.53 -21.56 -9.26
N PRO A 168 17.58 -22.21 -9.80
CA PRO A 168 18.42 -23.15 -9.07
C PRO A 168 19.23 -22.49 -7.95
#